data_AF-A0A960H6F5-F1
#
_entry.id   AF-A0A960H6F5-F1
#
_cell.length_a   1.000
_cell.length_b   1.000
_cell.length_c   1.000
_cell.angle_alpha   90.00
_cell.angle_beta   90.00
_cell.angle_gamma   90.00
#
_symmetry.space_group_name_H-M   'P 1'
#
loop_
_entity.id
_entity.type
_entity.pdbx_description
1 polymer ?
#
loop_
_entity_poly.entity_id
_entity_poly.type
_entity_poly.pdbx_seq_one_letter_code
_entity_poly.pdbx_strand_id
1 'polypeptide(L)' 'ILYGMDDHVVGPEFLHTCEVAFTNRTGPVVLPGAGHFLQWERADLFNALVIAFFGDLRAARGRPG' A
#
# COMPACT_ATOMS: atom_id res chain seq x y z
N ILE A 1 2.80 -3.14 -1.55
CA ILE A 1 2.94 -3.36 -0.10
C ILE A 1 2.75 -2.03 0.59
N LEU A 2 1.63 -1.90 1.28
CA LEU A 2 1.34 -0.80 2.22
C LEU A 2 1.40 -1.40 3.63
N TYR A 3 2.07 -0.74 4.56
CA TYR A 3 2.29 -1.25 5.91
C TYR A 3 2.16 -0.13 6.94
N GLY A 4 1.47 -0.38 8.05
CA GLY A 4 1.37 0.56 9.15
C GLY A 4 2.61 0.48 10.04
N MET A 5 3.25 1.61 10.31
CA MET A 5 4.47 1.65 11.14
C MET A 5 4.24 1.12 12.56
N ASP A 6 3.00 1.24 13.05
CA ASP A 6 2.59 0.89 14.40
C ASP A 6 1.86 -0.48 14.45
N ASP A 7 2.00 -1.30 13.40
CA ASP A 7 1.40 -2.64 13.34
C ASP A 7 2.12 -3.60 14.31
N HIS A 8 1.33 -4.24 15.18
CA HIS A 8 1.79 -5.24 16.15
C HIS A 8 1.13 -6.62 15.95
N VAL A 9 0.30 -6.77 14.91
CA VAL A 9 -0.44 -8.00 14.60
C VAL A 9 0.43 -8.94 13.78
N VAL A 10 1.13 -8.41 12.77
CA VAL A 10 2.10 -9.19 11.99
C VAL A 10 3.50 -9.06 12.57
N GLY A 11 4.30 -10.13 12.46
CA GLY A 11 5.64 -10.16 13.02
C GLY A 11 6.61 -9.19 12.36
N PRO A 12 7.75 -8.86 13.01
CA PRO A 12 8.73 -7.90 12.50
C PRO A 12 9.33 -8.29 11.14
N GLU A 13 9.38 -9.59 10.85
CA GLU A 13 9.88 -10.12 9.57
C GLU A 13 8.89 -10.02 8.42
N PHE A 14 7.66 -9.55 8.67
CA PHE A 14 6.59 -9.54 7.67
C PHE A 14 6.98 -8.73 6.43
N LEU A 15 7.46 -7.50 6.62
CA LEU A 15 7.89 -6.66 5.49
C LEU A 15 8.98 -7.36 4.68
N HIS A 16 10.03 -7.85 5.34
CA HIS A 16 11.12 -8.57 4.69
C HIS A 16 10.63 -9.80 3.91
N THR A 17 9.72 -10.58 4.51
CA THR A 17 9.15 -11.76 3.86
C THR A 17 8.34 -11.39 2.63
N CYS A 18 7.51 -10.35 2.72
CA CYS A 18 6.78 -9.83 1.57
C CYS A 18 7.72 -9.29 0.49
N GLU A 19 8.90 -8.79 0.86
CA GLU A 19 9.88 -8.31 -0.09
C GLU A 19 10.43 -9.39 -1.00
N VAL A 20 10.71 -10.54 -0.39
CA VAL A 20 11.23 -11.72 -1.07
C VAL A 20 10.13 -12.44 -1.84
N ALA A 21 8.94 -12.58 -1.26
CA ALA A 21 7.86 -13.37 -1.83
C ALA A 21 7.16 -12.70 -3.03
N PHE A 22 6.98 -11.37 -3.00
CA PHE A 22 6.24 -10.66 -4.04
C PHE A 22 7.19 -9.97 -5.01
N THR A 23 7.48 -10.64 -6.13
CA THR A 23 8.47 -10.17 -7.13
C THR A 23 7.94 -9.07 -8.06
N ASN A 24 6.62 -8.96 -8.24
CA ASN A 24 5.98 -7.86 -8.95
C ASN A 24 5.13 -7.04 -7.98
N ARG A 25 5.75 -6.07 -7.32
CA ARG A 25 5.12 -5.24 -6.29
C ARG A 25 5.57 -3.78 -6.39
N THR A 26 4.76 -2.89 -5.85
CA THR A 26 5.19 -1.52 -5.47
C THR A 26 5.35 -1.42 -3.96
N GLY A 27 6.35 -0.67 -3.51
CA GLY A 27 6.67 -0.48 -2.09
C GLY A 27 7.82 -1.36 -1.59
N PRO A 28 8.07 -1.37 -0.27
CA PRO A 28 7.11 -1.08 0.78
C PRO A 28 6.91 0.41 0.99
N VAL A 29 5.66 0.82 1.16
CA VAL A 29 5.30 2.17 1.62
C VAL A 29 4.82 2.00 3.06
N VAL A 30 5.57 2.60 3.99
CA VAL A 30 5.28 2.56 5.42
C VAL A 30 4.52 3.83 5.80
N LEU A 31 3.38 3.66 6.49
CA LEU A 31 2.50 4.75 6.91
C LEU A 31 2.67 4.98 8.42
N PRO A 32 3.28 6.10 8.84
CA PRO A 32 3.34 6.48 10.25
C PRO A 32 1.94 6.78 10.83
N GLY A 33 1.72 6.45 12.10
CA GLY A 33 0.44 6.70 12.78
C GLY A 33 -0.67 5.75 12.34
N ALA A 34 -0.32 4.57 11.84
CA ALA A 34 -1.24 3.52 11.42
C ALA A 34 -0.71 2.17 11.89
N GLY A 35 -1.60 1.35 12.45
CA GLY A 35 -1.36 -0.05 12.76
C GLY A 35 -1.87 -0.97 11.64
N HIS A 36 -2.57 -2.02 12.05
CA HIS A 36 -2.95 -3.12 11.16
C HIS A 36 -4.05 -2.76 10.14
N PHE A 37 -4.90 -1.78 10.46
CA PHE A 37 -6.07 -1.43 9.66
C PHE A 37 -5.91 -0.02 9.05
N LEU A 38 -4.98 0.08 8.09
CA LEU A 38 -4.65 1.30 7.36
C LEU A 38 -5.87 2.10 6.88
N GLN A 39 -6.89 1.40 6.37
CA GLN A 39 -8.13 2.01 5.84
C GLN A 39 -8.99 2.71 6.91
N TRP A 40 -8.81 2.38 8.19
CA TRP A 40 -9.50 3.02 9.30
C TRP A 40 -8.61 4.04 10.00
N GLU A 41 -7.33 3.71 10.18
CA GLU A 41 -6.41 4.49 11.00
C GLU A 41 -5.83 5.69 10.24
N ARG A 42 -5.55 5.53 8.94
CA ARG A 42 -5.01 6.57 8.05
C ARG A 42 -5.74 6.57 6.70
N ALA A 43 -7.07 6.62 6.75
CA ALA A 43 -7.93 6.55 5.58
C ALA A 43 -7.59 7.60 4.52
N ASP A 44 -7.19 8.80 4.94
CA ASP A 44 -6.75 9.90 4.07
C ASP A 44 -5.57 9.50 3.17
N LEU A 45 -4.49 8.99 3.78
CA LEU A 45 -3.31 8.56 3.06
C LEU A 45 -3.55 7.26 2.29
N PHE A 46 -4.23 6.29 2.90
CA PHE A 46 -4.53 5.01 2.27
C PHE A 46 -5.31 5.21 0.97
N ASN A 47 -6.40 5.99 1.02
CA ASN A 47 -7.22 6.25 -0.15
C ASN A 47 -6.46 7.02 -1.22
N ALA A 48 -5.67 8.02 -0.85
CA ALA A 48 -4.84 8.76 -1.80
C ALA A 48 -3.83 7.86 -2.52
N LEU A 49 -3.15 6.97 -1.78
CA LEU A 49 -2.19 6.02 -2.33
C LEU A 49 -2.85 5.00 -3.27
N VAL A 50 -4.02 4.47 -2.90
CA VAL A 50 -4.79 3.55 -3.75
C VAL A 50 -5.23 4.23 -5.04
N ILE A 51 -5.73 5.47 -4.97
CA ILE A 51 -6.11 6.25 -6.15
C ILE A 51 -4.91 6.50 -7.06
N ALA A 52 -3.76 6.90 -6.48
CA ALA A 52 -2.54 7.17 -7.23
C ALA A 52 -2.03 5.89 -7.92
N PHE A 53 -1.96 4.78 -7.19
CA PHE A 53 -1.48 3.50 -7.72
C PHE A 53 -2.32 3.01 -8.91
N PHE A 54 -3.64 3.16 -8.86
CA PHE A 54 -4.54 2.79 -9.96
C PHE A 54 -4.80 3.91 -10.97
N GLY A 55 -4.14 5.08 -10.83
CA GLY A 55 -4.36 6.24 -11.69
C GLY A 55 -4.09 5.94 -13.16
N ASP A 56 -3.02 5.21 -13.45
CA ASP A 56 -2.61 4.89 -14.82
C ASP A 56 -3.60 3.96 -15.53
N LEU A 57 -4.26 3.05 -14.79
CA LEU A 57 -5.30 2.18 -15.35
C LEU A 57 -6.52 2.98 -15.82
N ARG A 58 -6.81 4.11 -15.16
CA ARG A 58 -7.88 5.02 -15.58
C ARG A 58 -7.48 5.80 -16.82
N ALA A 59 -6.24 6.29 -16.88
CA ALA A 59 -5.72 7.01 -18.06
C ALA A 59 -5.69 6.13 -19.31
N ALA A 60 -5.30 4.86 -19.19
CA ALA A 60 -5.27 3.90 -20.29
C ALA A 60 -6.67 3.62 -20.88
N ARG A 61 -7.73 3.63 -20.06
CA ARG A 61 -9.12 3.44 -20.52
C ARG A 61 -9.76 4.68 -21.13
N GLY A 62 -9.18 5.86 -20.93
CA GLY A 62 -9.73 7.14 -21.39
C GLY A 62 -9.15 7.65 -22.71
N ARG A 63 -8.15 6.98 -23.31
CA ARG A 63 -7.61 7.35 -24.62
C ARG A 63 -8.46 6.72 -25.74
N PRO A 64 -9.14 7.51 -26.59
CA PRO A 64 -9.60 6.98 -27.87
C PRO A 64 -8.37 6.57 -28.68
N GLY A 65 -8.42 5.36 -29.26
CA GLY A 65 -7.45 4.89 -30.24
C GLY A 65 -7.51 5.68 -31.54
#